data_AF-A0A930F6P8-F1
#
_entry.id   AF-A0A930F6P8-F1
#
_cell.length_a   1.000
_cell.length_b   1.000
_cell.length_c   1.000
_cell.angle_alpha   90.00
_cell.angle_beta   90.00
_cell.angle_gamma   90.00
#
_symmetry.space_group_name_H-M   'P 1'
#
loop_
_entity.id
_entity.type
_entity.pdbx_description
1 polymer ?
#
loop_
_entity_poly.entity_id
_entity_poly.type
_entity_poly.pdbx_seq_one_letter_code
_entity_poly.pdbx_strand_id
1 'polypeptide(L)'
;MKEAYITVTGTFYRYGTEMVEKGDILYLKKDTNNEYDTESIQVNHIPFGKIGYVANSVRTVIGECMSAGRLYDKIGQTAEAVVAFKSEDYIICKVVLDPSFSEVQAYQQNACNEK
;
A
#
# COMPACT_ATOMS: atom_id res chain seq x y z
N MET A 1 -3.98 16.16 12.03
CA MET A 1 -2.98 15.12 11.73
C MET A 1 -2.23 15.52 10.47
N LYS A 2 -0.91 15.26 10.38
CA LYS A 2 -0.18 15.44 9.13
C LYS A 2 -0.59 14.34 8.15
N GLU A 3 -0.85 14.71 6.91
CA GLU A 3 -1.06 13.76 5.83
C GLU A 3 0.22 12.94 5.61
N ALA A 4 0.08 11.64 5.41
CA ALA A 4 1.20 10.77 5.07
C ALA A 4 1.04 10.31 3.62
N TYR A 5 2.10 10.46 2.84
CA TYR A 5 2.16 9.96 1.47
C TYR A 5 3.21 8.86 1.40
N ILE A 6 3.00 7.88 0.53
CA ILE A 6 3.94 6.79 0.27
C ILE A 6 4.16 6.63 -1.23
N THR A 7 5.32 6.06 -1.57
CA THR A 7 5.58 5.57 -2.92
C THR A 7 5.36 4.06 -2.95
N VAL A 8 4.57 3.59 -3.91
CA VAL A 8 4.41 2.17 -4.23
C VAL A 8 5.32 1.83 -5.41
N THR A 9 6.07 0.74 -5.26
CA THR A 9 7.04 0.24 -6.22
C THR A 9 6.86 -1.26 -6.46
N GLY A 10 7.57 -1.82 -7.44
CA GLY A 10 7.47 -3.23 -7.79
C GLY A 10 6.18 -3.60 -8.56
N THR A 11 5.47 -2.60 -9.09
CA THR A 11 4.24 -2.75 -9.88
C THR A 11 4.46 -3.49 -11.20
N PHE A 12 5.64 -3.34 -11.80
CA PHE A 12 6.04 -3.99 -13.05
C PHE A 12 6.10 -5.52 -12.98
N TYR A 13 6.33 -6.11 -11.82
CA TYR A 13 6.50 -7.57 -11.70
C TYR A 13 5.19 -8.36 -11.89
N ARG A 14 4.05 -7.67 -12.07
CA ARG A 14 2.76 -8.30 -12.32
C ARG A 14 2.00 -7.69 -13.49
N TYR A 15 1.67 -6.39 -13.40
CA TYR A 15 0.75 -5.75 -14.34
C TYR A 15 1.11 -4.29 -14.65
N GLY A 16 2.20 -3.77 -14.10
CA GLY A 16 2.54 -2.33 -14.19
C GLY A 16 1.61 -1.45 -13.36
N THR A 17 1.61 -0.15 -13.64
CA THR A 17 0.74 0.84 -12.97
C THR A 17 -0.64 0.99 -13.62
N GLU A 18 -0.90 0.27 -14.70
CA GLU A 18 -2.17 0.31 -15.47
C GLU A 18 -3.38 -0.18 -14.66
N MET A 19 -3.14 -0.98 -13.62
CA MET A 19 -4.18 -1.61 -12.80
C MET A 19 -4.80 -0.69 -11.75
N VAL A 20 -4.34 0.56 -11.68
CA VAL A 20 -4.84 1.53 -10.71
C VAL A 20 -5.12 2.87 -11.38
N GLU A 21 -6.14 3.54 -10.89
CA GLU A 21 -6.51 4.89 -11.24
C GLU A 21 -6.44 5.82 -10.04
N LYS A 22 -6.32 7.12 -10.32
CA LYS A 22 -6.39 8.13 -9.27
C LYS A 22 -7.74 8.04 -8.54
N GLY A 23 -7.69 7.94 -7.21
CA GLY A 23 -8.87 7.76 -6.36
C GLY A 23 -9.11 6.32 -5.92
N ASP A 24 -8.42 5.33 -6.50
CA ASP A 24 -8.55 3.94 -6.07
C ASP A 24 -8.07 3.75 -4.63
N ILE A 25 -8.73 2.82 -3.93
CA ILE A 25 -8.38 2.42 -2.57
C ILE A 25 -7.47 1.19 -2.64
N LEU A 26 -6.29 1.33 -2.04
CA LEU A 26 -5.30 0.28 -1.88
C LEU A 26 -5.21 -0.14 -0.41
N TYR A 27 -4.90 -1.42 -0.20
CA TYR A 27 -4.78 -2.02 1.11
C TYR A 27 -3.33 -2.36 1.42
N LEU A 28 -2.82 -1.72 2.47
CA LEU A 28 -1.51 -1.96 3.02
C LEU A 28 -1.59 -3.10 4.03
N LYS A 29 -0.68 -4.06 3.95
CA LYS A 29 -0.54 -5.16 4.90
C LYS A 29 0.92 -5.34 5.26
N LYS A 30 1.24 -5.30 6.55
CA LYS A 30 2.59 -5.64 7.04
C LYS A 30 2.91 -7.09 6.67
N ASP A 31 4.05 -7.30 6.03
CA ASP A 31 4.55 -8.60 5.60
C ASP A 31 5.58 -9.11 6.62
N THR A 32 5.07 -9.60 7.76
CA THR A 32 5.90 -10.01 8.91
C THR A 32 6.72 -11.27 8.68
N ASN A 33 6.47 -11.99 7.58
CA ASN A 33 7.14 -13.24 7.23
C ASN A 33 8.19 -13.04 6.13
N ASN A 34 8.51 -11.79 5.80
CA ASN A 34 9.50 -11.49 4.78
C ASN A 34 10.91 -11.78 5.31
N GLU A 35 11.62 -12.71 4.68
CA GLU A 35 12.97 -13.13 5.09
C GLU A 35 14.05 -12.05 4.87
N TYR A 36 13.75 -11.01 4.09
CA TYR A 36 14.72 -10.01 3.66
C TYR A 36 14.50 -8.63 4.30
N ASP A 37 13.24 -8.24 4.53
CA ASP A 37 12.87 -6.94 5.10
C ASP A 37 11.73 -7.08 6.10
N THR A 38 12.06 -7.03 7.40
CA THR A 38 11.09 -7.13 8.50
C THR A 38 10.10 -5.97 8.56
N GLU A 39 10.38 -4.88 7.86
CA GLU A 39 9.52 -3.69 7.76
C GLU A 39 8.75 -3.65 6.43
N SER A 40 8.75 -4.75 5.68
CA SER A 40 8.04 -4.85 4.40
C SER A 40 6.54 -4.61 4.58
N ILE A 41 6.00 -3.74 3.72
CA ILE A 41 4.56 -3.46 3.65
C ILE A 41 4.08 -3.75 2.23
N GLN A 42 3.25 -4.77 2.11
CA GLN A 42 2.62 -5.19 0.87
C GLN A 42 1.45 -4.26 0.51
N VAL A 43 1.32 -3.93 -0.77
CA VAL A 43 0.22 -3.13 -1.31
C VAL A 43 -0.68 -4.02 -2.16
N ASN A 44 -1.98 -4.02 -1.85
CA ASN A 44 -3.00 -4.83 -2.51
C ASN A 44 -4.11 -3.96 -3.10
N HIS A 45 -4.68 -4.42 -4.19
CA HIS A 45 -5.90 -3.88 -4.80
C HIS A 45 -6.94 -5.00 -4.87
N ILE A 46 -8.16 -4.80 -4.36
CA ILE A 46 -9.17 -5.88 -4.23
C ILE A 46 -9.37 -6.67 -5.55
N PRO A 47 -9.55 -6.01 -6.71
CA PRO A 47 -9.70 -6.72 -7.98
C PRO A 47 -8.51 -7.59 -8.39
N PHE A 48 -7.28 -7.28 -7.93
CA PHE A 48 -6.04 -7.83 -8.52
C PHE A 48 -5.08 -8.45 -7.50
N GLY A 49 -5.41 -8.41 -6.21
CA GLY A 49 -4.53 -8.85 -5.13
C GLY A 49 -3.29 -7.96 -4.99
N LYS A 50 -2.14 -8.56 -4.67
CA LYS A 50 -0.88 -7.81 -4.47
C LYS A 50 -0.40 -7.17 -5.77
N ILE A 51 -0.23 -5.85 -5.74
CA ILE A 51 0.27 -5.06 -6.86
C ILE A 51 1.69 -4.52 -6.63
N GLY A 52 2.19 -4.48 -5.40
CA GLY A 52 3.53 -3.97 -5.14
C GLY A 52 3.85 -3.87 -3.66
N TYR A 53 4.84 -3.04 -3.35
CA TYR A 53 5.34 -2.79 -2.00
C TYR A 53 5.57 -1.31 -1.76
N VAL A 54 5.47 -0.89 -0.49
CA VAL A 54 5.87 0.45 -0.07
C VAL A 54 7.39 0.58 -0.21
N ALA A 55 7.84 1.68 -0.83
CA ALA A 55 9.26 1.95 -1.02
C ALA A 55 9.97 2.11 0.33
N ASN A 56 11.10 1.42 0.53
CA ASN A 56 11.88 1.53 1.77
C ASN A 56 13.25 2.22 1.62
N SER A 57 13.68 2.54 0.38
CA SER A 57 15.02 3.08 0.13
C SER A 57 14.99 4.51 -0.42
N VAL A 58 16.06 5.28 -0.19
CA VAL A 58 16.22 6.64 -0.74
C VAL A 58 16.17 6.70 -2.27
N ARG A 59 16.44 5.59 -2.95
CA ARG A 59 16.37 5.50 -4.43
C ARG A 59 14.94 5.31 -4.93
N THR A 60 14.07 4.75 -4.10
CA THR A 60 12.72 4.34 -4.49
C THR A 60 11.64 5.21 -3.87
N VAL A 61 11.93 5.89 -2.75
CA VAL A 61 11.04 6.89 -2.15
C VAL A 61 11.11 8.17 -2.99
N ILE A 62 9.95 8.64 -3.46
CA ILE A 62 9.84 9.85 -4.27
C ILE A 62 9.47 11.05 -3.39
N GLY A 63 10.27 12.12 -3.48
CA GLY A 63 10.00 13.39 -2.81
C GLY A 63 9.94 13.26 -1.29
N GLU A 64 8.90 13.82 -0.67
CA GLU A 64 8.68 13.78 0.78
C GLU A 64 7.86 12.57 1.25
N CYS A 65 7.70 11.55 0.39
CA CYS A 65 6.99 10.33 0.77
C CYS A 65 7.68 9.62 1.95
N MET A 66 6.88 8.93 2.75
CA MET A 66 7.34 8.09 3.84
C MET A 66 7.89 6.77 3.31
N SER A 67 8.99 6.31 3.89
CA SER A 67 9.50 4.97 3.66
C SER A 67 8.64 3.93 4.39
N ALA A 68 8.73 2.66 3.97
CA ALA A 68 8.06 1.55 4.62
C ALA A 68 8.38 1.48 6.12
N GLY A 69 9.66 1.55 6.52
CA GLY A 69 10.05 1.54 7.94
C GLY A 69 9.42 2.68 8.75
N ARG A 70 9.42 3.92 8.22
CA ARG A 70 8.77 5.05 8.91
C ARG A 70 7.25 4.91 9.02
N LEU A 71 6.63 4.28 8.01
CA LEU A 71 5.21 4.01 8.01
C LEU A 71 4.86 2.86 8.97
N TYR A 72 5.74 1.86 9.09
CA TYR A 72 5.53 0.64 9.85
C TYR A 72 5.15 0.93 11.30
N ASP A 73 5.83 1.87 11.95
CA ASP A 73 5.56 2.28 13.33
C ASP A 73 4.26 3.09 13.51
N LYS A 74 3.66 3.56 12.41
CA LYS A 74 2.50 4.47 12.42
C LYS A 74 1.18 3.80 12.07
N ILE A 75 1.21 2.62 11.48
CA ILE A 75 0.02 1.86 11.08
C ILE A 75 -0.11 0.57 11.89
N GLY A 76 -1.34 0.06 11.96
CA GLY A 76 -1.62 -1.28 12.48
C GLY A 76 -1.11 -2.39 11.56
N GLN A 77 -1.65 -3.60 11.71
CA GLN A 77 -1.31 -4.71 10.81
C GLN A 77 -1.72 -4.40 9.36
N THR A 78 -2.78 -3.61 9.19
CA THR A 78 -3.29 -3.16 7.90
C THR A 78 -3.64 -1.67 7.95
N ALA A 79 -3.67 -1.04 6.78
CA ALA A 79 -4.12 0.35 6.59
C ALA A 79 -4.65 0.53 5.17
N GLU A 80 -5.39 1.61 4.93
CA GLU A 80 -5.82 2.00 3.59
C GLU A 80 -4.97 3.13 3.05
N ALA A 81 -4.83 3.18 1.73
CA ALA A 81 -4.20 4.29 1.04
C ALA A 81 -4.96 4.61 -0.25
N VAL A 82 -5.16 5.88 -0.53
CA VAL A 82 -5.86 6.35 -1.73
C VAL A 82 -4.83 6.78 -2.77
N VAL A 83 -4.97 6.32 -4.02
CA VAL A 83 -4.07 6.74 -5.11
C VAL A 83 -4.22 8.24 -5.35
N ALA A 84 -3.15 8.99 -5.10
CA ALA A 84 -3.10 10.43 -5.30
C ALA A 84 -2.55 10.79 -6.69
N PHE A 85 -1.58 10.00 -7.16
CA PHE A 85 -0.90 10.19 -8.44
C PHE A 85 -0.33 8.86 -8.95
N LYS A 86 -0.32 8.66 -10.27
CA LYS A 86 0.34 7.53 -10.94
C LYS A 86 1.27 8.03 -12.04
N SER A 87 2.41 7.35 -12.17
CA SER A 87 3.32 7.44 -13.30
C SER A 87 3.47 6.06 -13.94
N GLU A 88 4.30 5.95 -14.97
CA GLU A 88 4.67 4.64 -15.54
C GLU A 88 5.44 3.79 -14.52
N ASP A 89 6.31 4.40 -13.71
CA ASP A 89 7.25 3.67 -12.85
C ASP A 89 6.81 3.48 -11.40
N TYR A 90 5.97 4.38 -10.89
CA TYR A 90 5.58 4.42 -9.49
C TYR A 90 4.19 5.02 -9.27
N ILE A 91 3.61 4.72 -8.12
CA ILE A 91 2.35 5.28 -7.66
C ILE A 91 2.60 6.03 -6.35
N ILE A 92 1.99 7.20 -6.19
CA ILE A 92 1.97 7.93 -4.92
C ILE A 92 0.58 7.77 -4.31
N CYS A 93 0.53 7.34 -3.06
CA CYS A 93 -0.71 7.13 -2.32
C CYS A 93 -0.74 7.97 -1.06
N LYS A 94 -1.91 8.51 -0.72
CA LYS A 94 -2.19 9.14 0.57
C LYS A 94 -2.66 8.06 1.55
N VAL A 95 -1.95 7.88 2.65
CA VAL A 95 -2.32 6.91 3.68
C VAL A 95 -3.47 7.47 4.54
N VAL A 96 -4.50 6.65 4.73
CA VAL A 96 -5.60 6.92 5.65
C VAL A 96 -5.19 6.43 7.03
N LEU A 97 -4.74 7.36 7.88
CA LEU A 97 -4.32 7.09 9.26
C LEU A 97 -5.51 7.15 10.24
N ASP A 98 -6.66 6.61 9.86
CA ASP A 98 -7.85 6.59 10.71
C ASP A 98 -7.99 5.22 11.40
N PRO A 99 -7.90 5.16 12.74
CA PRO A 99 -8.02 3.91 13.49
C PRO A 99 -9.42 3.28 13.46
N SER A 100 -10.46 3.96 12.94
CA SER A 100 -11.82 3.41 12.81
C SER A 100 -12.01 2.45 11.63
N PHE A 101 -11.06 2.39 10.69
CA PHE A 101 -11.17 1.60 9.46
C PHE A 101 -10.89 0.09 9.62
N SER A 102 -10.42 -0.36 10.78
CA SER A 102 -10.09 -1.77 11.02
C SER A 102 -11.29 -2.74 10.91
N GLU A 103 -12.53 -2.22 10.95
CA GLU A 103 -13.75 -3.05 10.91
C GLU A 103 -14.26 -3.34 9.48
N VAL A 104 -13.86 -2.57 8.47
CA VAL A 104 -14.36 -2.74 7.08
C VAL A 104 -13.75 -3.98 6.40
N GLN A 105 -12.55 -4.41 6.83
CA GLN A 105 -11.80 -5.51 6.21
C GLN A 105 -12.38 -6.91 6.48
N ALA A 106 -13.11 -7.12 7.57
CA ALA A 106 -13.75 -8.40 7.85
C ALA A 106 -14.89 -8.72 6.86
N TYR A 107 -15.55 -7.70 6.31
CA TYR A 107 -16.69 -7.90 5.39
C TYR A 107 -16.23 -8.23 3.97
N GLN A 108 -15.18 -7.57 3.47
CA GLN A 108 -14.77 -7.70 2.07
C GLN A 108 -13.85 -8.91 1.80
N GLN A 109 -13.07 -9.35 2.79
CA GLN A 109 -12.26 -10.57 2.69
C GLN A 109 -13.14 -11.83 2.59
N ASN A 110 -14.32 -11.83 3.23
CA ASN A 110 -15.29 -12.93 3.15
C ASN A 110 -15.97 -13.02 1.77
N ALA A 111 -16.21 -11.89 1.10
CA ALA A 111 -16.84 -11.86 -0.22
C ALA A 111 -15.94 -12.39 -1.36
N CYS A 112 -14.61 -12.36 -1.18
CA CYS A 112 -13.65 -12.92 -2.15
C CYS A 112 -13.36 -14.41 -1.96
N ASN A 113 -13.69 -15.01 -0.81
CA ASN A 113 -13.40 -16.41 -0.49
C ASN A 113 -14.54 -17.38 -0.87
N GLU A 114 -15.65 -16.88 -1.43
CA GLU A 114 -16.80 -17.69 -1.89
C GLU A 114 -16.78 -18.01 -3.40
N LYS A 115 -15.60 -18.12 -4.02
CA LYS A 115 -15.46 -18.66 -5.39
C LYS A 115 -14.41 -19.74 -5.50
#